data_AF-Q8XM43-F1
#
_entry.id   AF-Q8XM43-F1
#
_cell.length_a   1.000
_cell.length_b   1.000
_cell.length_c   1.000
_cell.angle_alpha   90.00
_cell.angle_beta   90.00
_cell.angle_gamma   90.00
#
_symmetry.space_group_name_H-M   'P 1'
#
loop_
_entity.id
_entity.type
_entity.pdbx_description
1 polymer ?
#
loop_
_entity_poly.entity_id
_entity_poly.type
_entity_poly.pdbx_seq_one_letter_code
_entity_poly.pdbx_strand_id
1 'polypeptide(L)'
;MNFFKKNKIAIISIAIIIIFVVLLLIGIHHYFGDYFKYSEWVTLLLNSIISIAGIIGTVITILIAITSINNEKRNNELQKRKIAIILEYEINSFLSSLFDTFYLFLDSWNYYNFNDLEKPTFQEDNLNMLSLDFKETLYELISIEESLESLETFEFFKTYKNCIQKLDKFNDDGERKIFFINNFMDIFKFSFSNEYLQALNLSKYRTHGIAHNYLPINDEEKEILKAFYNNKVDLYKSDSKDNLLKKEYSERLINILEYLNSLK
;
A
#
# COMPACT_ATOMS: atom_id res chain seq x y z
N MET A 1 -40.56 -7.39 1.76
CA MET A 1 -40.22 -7.71 3.17
C MET A 1 -38.85 -7.17 3.62
N ASN A 2 -37.82 -7.08 2.74
CA ASN A 2 -36.49 -6.53 3.11
C ASN A 2 -36.44 -5.00 3.32
N PHE A 3 -37.34 -4.23 2.69
CA PHE A 3 -37.39 -2.76 2.85
C PHE A 3 -37.76 -2.32 4.27
N PHE A 4 -38.77 -2.96 4.87
CA PHE A 4 -39.21 -2.69 6.25
C PHE A 4 -38.17 -3.08 7.30
N LYS A 5 -37.35 -4.12 7.05
CA LYS A 5 -36.25 -4.49 7.94
C LYS A 5 -35.10 -3.48 7.90
N LYS A 6 -34.75 -2.96 6.72
CA LYS A 6 -33.62 -2.04 6.53
C LYS A 6 -33.92 -0.62 7.06
N ASN A 7 -35.19 -0.19 7.00
CA ASN A 7 -35.62 1.17 7.35
C ASN A 7 -36.46 1.24 8.65
N LYS A 8 -36.38 0.21 9.50
CA LYS A 8 -37.25 0.04 10.67
C LYS A 8 -37.23 1.23 11.63
N ILE A 9 -36.04 1.80 11.87
CA ILE A 9 -35.85 2.95 12.77
C ILE A 9 -36.50 4.21 12.19
N ALA A 10 -36.29 4.49 10.90
CA ALA A 10 -36.88 5.66 10.24
C ALA A 10 -38.42 5.61 10.24
N ILE A 11 -39.01 4.43 10.02
CA ILE A 11 -40.46 4.23 10.05
C ILE A 11 -41.03 4.49 11.45
N ILE A 12 -40.35 3.98 12.50
CA ILE A 12 -40.76 4.21 13.89
C ILE A 12 -40.69 5.70 14.25
N SER A 13 -39.62 6.39 13.87
CA SER A 13 -39.49 7.83 14.12
C SER A 13 -40.56 8.65 13.41
N ILE A 14 -40.89 8.34 12.15
CA ILE A 14 -41.97 9.01 11.41
C ILE A 14 -43.33 8.78 12.09
N ALA A 15 -43.61 7.55 12.53
CA ALA A 15 -44.86 7.24 13.22
C ALA A 15 -45.03 8.00 14.54
N ILE A 16 -43.96 8.13 15.33
CA ILE A 16 -43.96 8.90 16.59
C ILE A 16 -44.24 10.38 16.32
N ILE A 17 -43.63 10.97 15.29
CA ILE A 17 -43.85 12.38 14.92
C ILE A 17 -45.31 12.61 14.52
N ILE A 18 -45.89 11.72 13.70
CA ILE A 18 -47.30 11.82 13.29
C ILE A 18 -48.22 11.76 14.52
N ILE A 19 -48.00 10.80 15.42
CA ILE A 19 -48.81 10.65 16.65
C ILE A 19 -48.70 11.91 17.52
N PHE A 20 -47.48 12.44 17.71
CA PHE A 20 -47.25 13.63 18.51
C PHE A 20 -47.97 14.85 17.93
N VAL A 21 -47.91 15.06 16.62
CA VAL A 21 -48.57 16.20 15.97
C VAL A 21 -50.10 16.09 16.02
N VAL A 22 -50.65 14.88 15.85
CA VAL A 22 -52.09 14.65 15.99
C VAL A 22 -52.56 14.95 17.42
N LEU A 23 -51.84 14.49 18.44
CA LEU A 23 -52.16 14.79 19.84
C LEU A 23 -52.08 16.29 20.15
N LEU A 24 -51.10 16.99 19.58
CA LEU A 24 -50.92 18.43 19.76
C LEU A 24 -52.07 19.22 19.11
N LEU A 25 -52.49 18.84 17.90
CA LEU A 25 -53.64 19.44 17.21
C LEU A 25 -54.97 19.21 17.97
N ILE A 26 -55.17 18.01 18.52
CA ILE A 26 -56.34 17.70 19.37
C ILE A 26 -56.34 18.58 20.63
N GLY A 27 -55.18 18.76 21.28
CA GLY A 27 -55.04 19.60 22.45
C GLY A 27 -55.33 21.09 22.17
N ILE A 28 -54.80 21.62 21.06
CA ILE A 28 -55.07 23.02 20.65
C ILE A 28 -56.56 23.21 20.36
N HIS A 29 -57.20 22.25 19.68
CA HIS A 29 -58.64 22.31 19.41
C HIS A 29 -59.48 22.23 20.69
N HIS A 30 -59.11 21.38 21.64
CA HIS A 30 -59.85 21.24 22.91
C HIS A 30 -59.85 22.53 23.74
N TYR A 31 -58.74 23.28 23.75
CA TYR A 31 -58.63 24.51 24.55
C TYR A 31 -59.03 25.79 23.80
N PHE A 32 -58.89 25.85 22.47
CA PHE A 32 -59.08 27.07 21.68
C PHE A 32 -60.11 26.94 20.55
N GLY A 33 -60.85 25.82 20.48
CA GLY A 33 -61.84 25.49 19.44
C GLY A 33 -62.81 26.62 19.10
N ASP A 34 -63.37 27.24 20.14
CA ASP A 34 -64.42 28.25 20.02
C ASP A 34 -63.90 29.67 19.71
N TYR A 35 -62.57 29.89 19.76
CA TYR A 35 -61.94 31.20 19.56
C TYR A 35 -61.61 31.52 18.09
N PHE A 36 -61.67 30.53 17.19
CA PHE A 36 -61.23 30.67 15.80
C PHE A 36 -62.35 30.32 14.80
N LYS A 37 -62.35 31.01 13.65
CA LYS A 37 -63.26 30.67 12.55
C LYS A 37 -62.82 29.36 11.90
N TYR A 38 -63.78 28.60 11.35
CA TYR A 38 -63.51 27.31 10.70
C TYR A 38 -62.46 27.41 9.57
N SER A 39 -62.40 28.54 8.86
CA SER A 39 -61.39 28.83 7.83
C SER A 39 -59.96 28.95 8.39
N GLU A 40 -59.80 29.44 9.61
CA GLU A 40 -58.51 29.58 10.29
C GLU A 40 -58.00 28.21 10.77
N TRP A 41 -58.90 27.33 11.22
CA TRP A 41 -58.58 25.93 11.52
C TRP A 41 -58.06 25.16 10.30
N VAL A 42 -58.71 25.32 9.14
CA VAL A 42 -58.27 24.68 7.88
C VAL A 42 -56.89 25.19 7.46
N THR A 43 -56.63 26.49 7.61
CA THR A 43 -55.34 27.10 7.30
C THR A 43 -54.23 26.59 8.23
N LEU A 44 -54.53 26.45 9.53
CA LEU A 44 -53.61 25.92 10.52
C LEU A 44 -53.27 24.45 10.26
N LEU A 45 -54.25 23.63 9.88
CA LEU A 45 -54.04 22.24 9.48
C LEU A 45 -53.15 22.12 8.23
N LEU A 46 -53.44 22.90 7.18
CA LEU A 46 -52.63 22.91 5.95
C LEU A 46 -51.18 23.32 6.22
N ASN A 47 -50.96 24.39 6.99
CA ASN A 47 -49.62 24.83 7.36
C ASN A 47 -48.89 23.81 8.25
N SER A 48 -49.61 23.14 9.15
CA SER A 48 -49.06 22.05 9.97
C SER A 48 -48.63 20.87 9.10
N ILE A 49 -49.44 20.47 8.12
CA ILE A 49 -49.09 19.40 7.16
C ILE A 49 -47.86 19.78 6.33
N ILE A 50 -47.78 21.03 5.84
CA ILE A 50 -46.62 21.53 5.09
C ILE A 50 -45.36 21.50 5.98
N SER A 51 -45.48 21.91 7.24
CA SER A 51 -44.38 21.87 8.20
C SER A 51 -43.90 20.44 8.48
N ILE A 52 -44.82 19.50 8.72
CA ILE A 52 -44.51 18.06 8.88
C ILE A 52 -43.83 17.51 7.63
N ALA A 53 -44.34 17.83 6.44
CA ALA A 53 -43.76 17.42 5.17
C ALA A 53 -42.33 17.96 5.00
N GLY A 54 -42.07 19.20 5.42
CA GLY A 54 -40.73 19.79 5.44
C GLY A 54 -39.77 19.07 6.40
N ILE A 55 -40.25 18.72 7.59
CA ILE A 55 -39.47 17.94 8.59
C ILE A 55 -39.13 16.56 8.02
N ILE A 56 -40.11 15.85 7.45
CA ILE A 56 -39.90 14.53 6.84
C ILE A 56 -38.91 14.63 5.68
N GLY A 57 -39.04 15.63 4.80
CA GLY A 57 -38.12 15.86 3.69
C GLY A 57 -36.67 16.07 4.18
N THR A 58 -36.50 16.84 5.25
CA THR A 58 -35.18 17.10 5.85
C THR A 58 -34.56 15.81 6.41
N VAL A 59 -35.35 15.00 7.13
CA VAL A 59 -34.91 13.70 7.67
C VAL A 59 -34.49 12.74 6.55
N ILE A 60 -35.25 12.68 5.45
CA ILE A 60 -34.90 11.85 4.29
C ILE A 60 -33.57 12.31 3.68
N THR A 61 -33.36 13.61 3.49
CA THR A 61 -32.10 14.15 2.95
C THR A 61 -30.90 13.82 3.83
N ILE A 62 -31.04 13.95 5.16
CA ILE A 62 -30.00 13.57 6.12
C ILE A 62 -29.68 12.08 6.02
N LEU A 63 -30.69 11.21 5.94
CA LEU A 63 -30.50 9.77 5.79
C LEU A 63 -29.78 9.42 4.49
N ILE A 64 -30.13 10.08 3.38
CA ILE A 64 -29.45 9.90 2.08
C ILE A 64 -27.99 10.34 2.20
N ALA A 65 -27.72 11.50 2.80
CA ALA A 65 -26.35 12.01 2.98
C ALA A 65 -25.50 11.06 3.84
N ILE A 66 -26.01 10.59 4.98
CA ILE A 66 -25.33 9.62 5.84
C ILE A 66 -25.07 8.31 5.08
N THR A 67 -26.04 7.82 4.31
CA THR A 67 -25.90 6.58 3.53
C THR A 67 -24.85 6.75 2.43
N SER A 68 -24.80 7.92 1.77
CA SER A 68 -23.79 8.25 0.78
C SER A 68 -22.39 8.27 1.38
N ILE A 69 -22.21 8.98 2.50
CA ILE A 69 -20.93 9.05 3.23
C ILE A 69 -20.47 7.66 3.67
N ASN A 70 -21.39 6.83 4.18
CA ASN A 70 -21.05 5.48 4.61
C ASN A 70 -20.68 4.55 3.43
N ASN A 71 -21.35 4.70 2.28
CA ASN A 71 -20.99 3.95 1.09
C ASN A 71 -19.63 4.37 0.53
N GLU A 72 -19.32 5.67 0.55
CA GLU A 72 -18.03 6.21 0.14
C GLU A 72 -16.90 5.70 1.03
N LYS A 73 -17.07 5.75 2.36
CA LYS A 73 -16.11 5.17 3.32
C LYS A 73 -15.85 3.70 3.06
N ARG A 74 -16.91 2.90 2.88
CA ARG A 74 -16.79 1.47 2.58
C ARG A 74 -16.10 1.21 1.24
N ASN A 75 -16.38 2.03 0.23
CA ASN A 75 -15.71 1.90 -1.07
C ASN A 75 -14.22 2.22 -0.96
N ASN A 76 -13.87 3.28 -0.23
CA ASN A 76 -12.48 3.68 0.02
C ASN A 76 -11.73 2.59 0.79
N GLU A 77 -12.32 1.98 1.82
CA GLU A 77 -11.71 0.85 2.54
C GLU A 77 -11.45 -0.35 1.61
N LEU A 78 -12.43 -0.71 0.76
CA LEU A 78 -12.25 -1.80 -0.21
C LEU A 78 -11.18 -1.48 -1.26
N GLN A 79 -11.07 -0.22 -1.66
CA GLN A 79 -10.08 0.26 -2.61
C GLN A 79 -8.68 0.23 -1.99
N LYS A 80 -8.51 0.74 -0.77
CA LYS A 80 -7.26 0.63 0.02
C LYS A 80 -6.79 -0.81 0.14
N ARG A 81 -7.69 -1.72 0.49
CA ARG A 81 -7.39 -3.16 0.58
C ARG A 81 -6.86 -3.73 -0.73
N LYS A 82 -7.52 -3.42 -1.86
CA LYS A 82 -7.08 -3.89 -3.18
C LYS A 82 -5.70 -3.36 -3.54
N ILE A 83 -5.49 -2.06 -3.35
CA ILE A 83 -4.21 -1.40 -3.60
C ILE A 83 -3.11 -2.03 -2.74
N ALA A 84 -3.37 -2.22 -1.44
CA ALA A 84 -2.39 -2.80 -0.54
C ALA A 84 -1.98 -4.22 -0.90
N ILE A 85 -2.93 -5.05 -1.34
CA ILE A 85 -2.64 -6.41 -1.85
C ILE A 85 -1.73 -6.36 -3.07
N ILE A 86 -2.00 -5.46 -4.03
CA ILE A 86 -1.21 -5.32 -5.25
C ILE A 86 0.20 -4.84 -4.93
N LEU A 87 0.33 -3.74 -4.17
CA LEU A 87 1.62 -3.16 -3.80
C LEU A 87 2.47 -4.17 -3.02
N GLU A 88 1.90 -4.85 -2.02
CA GLU A 88 2.63 -5.84 -1.24
C GLU A 88 3.07 -7.03 -2.10
N TYR A 89 2.23 -7.50 -3.01
CA TYR A 89 2.57 -8.59 -3.92
C TYR A 89 3.74 -8.21 -4.82
N GLU A 90 3.68 -7.04 -5.46
CA GLU A 90 4.73 -6.59 -6.37
C GLU A 90 6.06 -6.32 -5.64
N ILE A 91 6.02 -5.66 -4.47
CA ILE A 91 7.20 -5.44 -3.64
C ILE A 91 7.85 -6.77 -3.27
N ASN A 92 7.08 -7.74 -2.74
CA ASN A 92 7.64 -9.03 -2.34
C ASN A 92 8.17 -9.83 -3.54
N SER A 93 7.47 -9.82 -4.67
CA SER A 93 7.90 -10.49 -5.90
C SER A 93 9.24 -9.94 -6.39
N PHE A 94 9.37 -8.60 -6.45
CA PHE A 94 10.62 -7.95 -6.80
C PHE A 94 11.74 -8.30 -5.82
N LEU A 95 11.51 -8.15 -4.52
CA LEU A 95 12.54 -8.40 -3.50
C LEU A 95 12.99 -9.86 -3.44
N SER A 96 12.08 -10.81 -3.60
CA SER A 96 12.42 -12.23 -3.67
C SER A 96 13.30 -12.53 -4.89
N SER A 97 12.94 -12.01 -6.07
CA SER A 97 13.76 -12.16 -7.28
C SER A 97 15.11 -11.44 -7.19
N LEU A 98 15.17 -10.29 -6.51
CA LEU A 98 16.40 -9.53 -6.27
C LEU A 98 17.35 -10.29 -5.35
N PHE A 99 16.80 -10.90 -4.29
CA PHE A 99 17.53 -11.79 -3.42
C PHE A 99 18.08 -12.99 -4.20
N ASP A 100 17.26 -13.67 -4.99
CA ASP A 100 17.70 -14.82 -5.79
C ASP A 100 18.82 -14.47 -6.75
N THR A 101 18.69 -13.33 -7.44
CA THR A 101 19.70 -12.85 -8.39
C THR A 101 21.01 -12.54 -7.67
N PHE A 102 20.95 -12.00 -6.46
CA PHE A 102 22.14 -11.79 -5.64
C PHE A 102 22.79 -13.10 -5.19
N TYR A 103 22.01 -14.10 -4.78
CA TYR A 103 22.58 -15.41 -4.40
C TYR A 103 23.17 -16.16 -5.58
N LEU A 104 22.53 -16.12 -6.76
CA LEU A 104 23.09 -16.68 -7.98
C LEU A 104 24.42 -16.03 -8.35
N PHE A 105 24.51 -14.70 -8.19
CA PHE A 105 25.76 -13.97 -8.36
C PHE A 105 26.84 -14.45 -7.38
N LEU A 106 26.51 -14.58 -6.08
CA LEU A 106 27.46 -15.06 -5.07
C LEU A 106 27.85 -16.52 -5.27
N ASP A 107 26.92 -17.39 -5.64
CA ASP A 107 27.13 -18.81 -5.90
C ASP A 107 28.10 -19.01 -7.06
N SER A 108 27.86 -18.29 -8.16
CA SER A 108 28.77 -18.28 -9.31
C SER A 108 30.17 -17.82 -8.92
N TRP A 109 30.31 -16.88 -7.99
CA TRP A 109 31.62 -16.39 -7.56
C TRP A 109 32.32 -17.33 -6.57
N ASN A 110 31.55 -17.93 -5.67
CA ASN A 110 32.02 -18.90 -4.67
C ASN A 110 32.57 -20.18 -5.31
N TYR A 111 32.05 -20.60 -6.48
CA TYR A 111 32.62 -21.71 -7.26
C TYR A 111 34.11 -21.49 -7.58
N TYR A 112 34.51 -20.23 -7.75
CA TYR A 112 35.90 -19.82 -7.95
C TYR A 112 36.59 -19.41 -6.64
N ASN A 113 36.02 -19.76 -5.49
CA ASN A 113 36.47 -19.35 -4.15
C ASN A 113 36.67 -17.84 -4.03
N PHE A 114 35.73 -17.06 -4.60
CA PHE A 114 35.77 -15.60 -4.64
C PHE A 114 37.07 -15.03 -5.23
N ASN A 115 37.53 -15.62 -6.33
CA ASN A 115 38.71 -15.14 -7.07
C ASN A 115 38.44 -13.78 -7.74
N ASP A 116 39.36 -12.83 -7.55
CA ASP A 116 39.29 -11.46 -8.08
C ASP A 116 39.33 -11.40 -9.62
N LEU A 117 39.91 -12.42 -10.26
CA LEU A 117 40.03 -12.50 -11.72
C LEU A 117 38.72 -12.96 -12.38
N GLU A 118 37.82 -13.56 -11.61
CA GLU A 118 36.55 -14.08 -12.09
C GLU A 118 35.46 -13.04 -11.92
N LYS A 119 34.65 -12.85 -12.96
CA LYS A 119 33.61 -11.82 -13.01
C LYS A 119 32.23 -12.49 -13.03
N PRO A 120 31.65 -12.81 -11.86
CA PRO A 120 30.26 -13.28 -11.80
C PRO A 120 29.32 -12.26 -12.44
N THR A 121 28.31 -12.73 -13.14
CA THR A 121 27.33 -11.88 -13.82
C THR A 121 26.05 -11.78 -13.01
N PHE A 122 25.62 -10.54 -12.76
CA PHE A 122 24.28 -10.26 -12.28
C PHE A 122 23.34 -10.18 -13.49
N GLN A 123 22.29 -11.00 -13.53
CA GLN A 123 21.39 -11.09 -14.68
C GLN A 123 20.08 -10.35 -14.36
N GLU A 124 19.88 -9.21 -15.01
CA GLU A 124 18.64 -8.43 -14.88
C GLU A 124 17.40 -9.22 -15.32
N ASP A 125 17.54 -10.12 -16.31
CA ASP A 125 16.43 -10.92 -16.84
C ASP A 125 15.76 -11.82 -15.78
N ASN A 126 16.43 -12.06 -14.64
CA ASN A 126 15.89 -12.82 -13.51
C ASN A 126 15.12 -11.94 -12.50
N LEU A 127 15.10 -10.62 -12.68
CA LEU A 127 14.38 -9.69 -11.81
C LEU A 127 12.93 -9.53 -12.22
N ASN A 128 12.04 -9.74 -11.27
CA ASN A 128 10.63 -9.41 -11.40
C ASN A 128 10.45 -7.91 -11.20
N MET A 129 10.65 -7.13 -12.27
CA MET A 129 10.47 -5.68 -12.24
C MET A 129 9.05 -5.29 -11.79
N LEU A 130 8.94 -4.17 -11.07
CA LEU A 130 7.63 -3.59 -10.73
C LEU A 130 6.87 -3.26 -12.02
N SER A 131 5.57 -3.49 -12.00
CA SER A 131 4.70 -3.23 -13.15
C SER A 131 4.67 -1.73 -13.49
N LEU A 132 4.27 -1.42 -14.72
CA LEU A 132 4.07 -0.03 -15.15
C LEU A 132 3.00 0.69 -14.30
N ASP A 133 2.01 -0.07 -13.83
CA ASP A 133 0.84 0.43 -13.10
C ASP A 133 1.14 0.60 -11.59
N PHE A 134 2.28 0.10 -11.10
CA PHE A 134 2.68 0.23 -9.69
C PHE A 134 2.67 1.69 -9.22
N LYS A 135 3.20 2.59 -10.06
CA LYS A 135 3.23 4.03 -9.77
C LYS A 135 1.83 4.63 -9.64
N GLU A 136 0.93 4.25 -10.54
CA GLU A 136 -0.44 4.75 -10.56
C GLU A 136 -1.21 4.22 -9.35
N THR A 137 -1.06 2.94 -9.05
CA THR A 137 -1.62 2.28 -7.87
C THR A 137 -1.15 2.95 -6.56
N LEU A 138 0.12 3.33 -6.49
CA LEU A 138 0.66 4.04 -5.35
C LEU A 138 0.14 5.47 -5.22
N TYR A 139 -0.02 6.19 -6.34
CA TYR A 139 -0.65 7.52 -6.31
C TYR A 139 -2.12 7.46 -5.93
N GLU A 140 -2.81 6.40 -6.34
CA GLU A 140 -4.17 6.12 -5.90
C GLU A 140 -4.21 5.95 -4.38
N LEU A 141 -3.29 5.18 -3.78
CA LEU A 141 -3.21 5.04 -2.33
C LEU A 141 -3.02 6.39 -1.62
N ILE A 142 -2.04 7.19 -2.07
CA ILE A 142 -1.74 8.50 -1.49
C ILE A 142 -2.95 9.44 -1.62
N SER A 143 -3.70 9.37 -2.73
CA SER A 143 -4.90 10.19 -2.93
C SER A 143 -6.04 9.85 -1.95
N ILE A 144 -6.08 8.60 -1.46
CA ILE A 144 -7.07 8.14 -0.49
C ILE A 144 -6.58 8.38 0.94
N GLU A 145 -5.28 8.25 1.19
CA GLU A 145 -4.67 8.40 2.52
C GLU A 145 -3.22 8.90 2.44
N GLU A 146 -3.03 10.19 2.68
CA GLU A 146 -1.72 10.84 2.78
C GLU A 146 -1.14 10.63 4.19
N SER A 147 -0.63 9.42 4.45
CA SER A 147 0.06 9.05 5.70
C SER A 147 1.58 9.03 5.52
N LEU A 148 2.34 9.09 6.61
CA LEU A 148 3.81 9.02 6.56
C LEU A 148 4.28 7.68 5.94
N GLU A 149 3.57 6.59 6.25
CA GLU A 149 3.82 5.24 5.77
C GLU A 149 3.54 5.11 4.25
N SER A 150 2.50 5.79 3.75
CA SER A 150 2.25 5.90 2.30
C SER A 150 3.40 6.63 1.58
N LEU A 151 4.00 7.64 2.21
CA LEU A 151 5.16 8.35 1.69
C LEU A 151 6.42 7.50 1.74
N GLU A 152 6.61 6.68 2.77
CA GLU A 152 7.73 5.71 2.81
C GLU A 152 7.63 4.67 1.69
N THR A 153 6.42 4.20 1.37
CA THR A 153 6.18 3.32 0.20
C THR A 153 6.55 4.02 -1.11
N PHE A 154 6.33 5.34 -1.19
CA PHE A 154 6.79 6.17 -2.31
C PHE A 154 8.30 6.37 -2.36
N GLU A 155 8.96 6.49 -1.22
CA GLU A 155 10.42 6.52 -1.17
C GLU A 155 11.04 5.21 -1.65
N PHE A 156 10.44 4.05 -1.32
CA PHE A 156 10.83 2.76 -1.87
C PHE A 156 10.75 2.79 -3.41
N PHE A 157 9.62 3.22 -3.97
CA PHE A 157 9.44 3.31 -5.42
C PHE A 157 10.44 4.26 -6.07
N LYS A 158 10.72 5.41 -5.45
CA LYS A 158 11.73 6.37 -5.93
C LYS A 158 13.13 5.76 -5.94
N THR A 159 13.47 5.00 -4.88
CA THR A 159 14.75 4.29 -4.77
C THR A 159 14.88 3.25 -5.88
N TYR A 160 13.85 2.42 -6.05
CA TYR A 160 13.75 1.44 -7.13
C TYR A 160 13.95 2.10 -8.50
N LYS A 161 13.20 3.16 -8.80
CA LYS A 161 13.26 3.84 -10.10
C LYS A 161 14.66 4.40 -10.38
N ASN A 162 15.33 4.95 -9.37
CA ASN A 162 16.70 5.43 -9.51
C ASN A 162 17.68 4.29 -9.80
N CYS A 163 17.50 3.11 -9.20
CA CYS A 163 18.29 1.92 -9.48
C CYS A 163 18.11 1.48 -10.94
N ILE A 164 16.87 1.38 -11.42
CA ILE A 164 16.57 0.93 -12.79
C ILE A 164 17.06 1.93 -13.84
N GLN A 165 16.85 3.24 -13.63
CA GLN A 165 17.36 4.27 -14.57
C GLN A 165 18.88 4.29 -14.71
N LYS A 166 19.62 3.83 -13.68
CA LYS A 166 21.07 3.67 -13.79
C LYS A 166 21.44 2.48 -14.69
N LEU A 167 20.60 1.44 -14.81
CA LEU A 167 20.83 0.29 -15.69
C LEU A 167 20.80 0.72 -17.16
N ASP A 168 19.79 1.49 -17.56
CA ASP A 168 19.58 1.91 -18.96
C ASP A 168 20.76 2.71 -19.53
N LYS A 169 21.49 3.45 -18.69
CA LYS A 169 22.62 4.29 -19.11
C LYS A 169 23.89 3.52 -19.50
N PHE A 170 24.04 2.28 -19.05
CA PHE A 170 25.23 1.46 -19.33
C PHE A 170 24.98 0.39 -20.40
N ASN A 171 23.76 0.33 -20.97
CA ASN A 171 23.38 -0.64 -22.00
C ASN A 171 23.78 -0.22 -23.44
N ASP A 172 24.23 1.01 -23.67
CA ASP A 172 24.48 1.55 -25.02
C ASP A 172 25.81 1.09 -25.66
N ASP A 173 26.77 0.54 -24.90
CA ASP A 173 28.14 0.32 -25.40
C ASP A 173 28.46 -1.10 -25.93
N GLY A 174 27.48 -1.99 -26.07
CA GLY A 174 27.63 -3.28 -26.81
C GLY A 174 28.61 -4.31 -26.22
N GLU A 175 29.48 -3.92 -25.29
CA GLU A 175 30.35 -4.82 -24.54
C GLU A 175 29.60 -5.35 -23.31
N ARG A 176 29.08 -6.58 -23.45
CA ARG A 176 28.52 -7.45 -22.39
C ARG A 176 27.97 -6.71 -21.18
N LYS A 177 26.63 -6.65 -21.10
CA LYS A 177 25.79 -6.26 -19.96
C LYS A 177 26.31 -6.77 -18.59
N ILE A 178 27.38 -6.20 -18.05
CA ILE A 178 27.77 -6.40 -16.66
C ILE A 178 26.89 -5.41 -15.92
N PHE A 179 25.68 -5.87 -15.59
CA PHE A 179 24.84 -5.14 -14.66
C PHE A 179 25.61 -5.08 -13.35
N PHE A 180 26.12 -3.89 -13.02
CA PHE A 180 26.82 -3.72 -11.77
C PHE A 180 25.80 -3.89 -10.66
N ILE A 181 26.02 -4.88 -9.82
CA ILE A 181 25.28 -5.09 -8.58
C ILE A 181 25.21 -3.79 -7.73
N ASN A 182 26.20 -2.91 -7.91
CA ASN A 182 26.25 -1.54 -7.41
C ASN A 182 24.97 -0.72 -7.67
N ASN A 183 24.32 -0.92 -8.82
CA ASN A 183 23.10 -0.18 -9.17
C ASN A 183 21.95 -0.49 -8.21
N PHE A 184 21.97 -1.66 -7.57
CA PHE A 184 20.97 -2.10 -6.60
C PHE A 184 21.36 -1.82 -5.14
N MET A 185 22.51 -1.18 -4.87
CA MET A 185 22.94 -0.87 -3.50
C MET A 185 21.90 -0.07 -2.71
N ASP A 186 21.32 0.94 -3.34
CA ASP A 186 20.36 1.82 -2.66
C ASP A 186 19.09 1.04 -2.29
N ILE A 187 18.60 0.17 -3.17
CA ILE A 187 17.41 -0.65 -2.90
C ILE A 187 17.72 -1.77 -1.90
N PHE A 188 18.93 -2.35 -1.90
CA PHE A 188 19.36 -3.30 -0.88
C PHE A 188 19.45 -2.67 0.49
N LYS A 189 20.06 -1.48 0.60
CA LYS A 189 20.12 -0.70 1.84
C LYS A 189 18.72 -0.37 2.35
N PHE A 190 17.80 -0.08 1.44
CA PHE A 190 16.42 0.21 1.79
C PHE A 190 15.71 -1.05 2.31
N SER A 191 15.94 -2.20 1.68
CA SER A 191 15.07 -3.38 1.80
C SER A 191 15.58 -4.45 2.75
N PHE A 192 16.89 -4.64 2.86
CA PHE A 192 17.49 -5.75 3.60
C PHE A 192 18.30 -5.27 4.81
N SER A 193 18.63 -6.20 5.71
CA SER A 193 19.45 -5.95 6.87
C SER A 193 20.87 -5.48 6.50
N ASN A 194 21.56 -4.86 7.46
CA ASN A 194 22.93 -4.38 7.26
C ASN A 194 23.91 -5.49 6.86
N GLU A 195 23.64 -6.75 7.21
CA GLU A 195 24.45 -7.90 6.82
C GLU A 195 24.50 -8.07 5.29
N TYR A 196 23.34 -7.96 4.62
CA TYR A 196 23.27 -7.98 3.14
C TYR A 196 23.98 -6.79 2.53
N LEU A 197 23.82 -5.60 3.13
CA LEU A 197 24.51 -4.41 2.65
C LEU A 197 26.03 -4.54 2.76
N GLN A 198 26.54 -5.19 3.80
CA GLN A 198 27.97 -5.48 3.95
C GLN A 198 28.44 -6.46 2.87
N ALA A 199 27.76 -7.59 2.70
CA ALA A 199 28.07 -8.55 1.65
C ALA A 199 28.04 -7.92 0.25
N LEU A 200 27.01 -7.12 -0.03
CA LEU A 200 26.87 -6.38 -1.29
C LEU A 200 28.04 -5.42 -1.53
N ASN A 201 28.47 -4.71 -0.49
CA ASN A 201 29.60 -3.78 -0.56
C ASN A 201 30.94 -4.48 -0.79
N LEU A 202 31.10 -5.72 -0.31
CA LEU A 202 32.28 -6.54 -0.59
C LEU A 202 32.25 -7.07 -2.04
N SER A 203 31.06 -7.28 -2.59
CA SER A 203 30.87 -7.71 -3.98
C SER A 203 30.85 -6.59 -5.04
N LYS A 204 31.04 -5.34 -4.63
CA LYS A 204 30.90 -4.20 -5.55
C LYS A 204 32.13 -4.01 -6.43
N TYR A 205 31.92 -3.50 -7.64
CA TYR A 205 33.01 -2.94 -8.45
C TYR A 205 33.39 -1.55 -7.92
N ARG A 206 34.68 -1.18 -7.79
CA ARG A 206 35.09 0.21 -7.55
C ARG A 206 35.48 0.86 -8.87
N THR A 207 34.89 2.01 -9.18
CA THR A 207 35.33 2.86 -10.29
C THR A 207 36.60 3.59 -9.91
N HIS A 208 37.64 3.53 -10.74
CA HIS A 208 38.79 4.42 -10.66
C HIS A 208 38.95 5.10 -12.03
N GLY A 209 38.46 6.34 -12.16
CA GLY A 209 38.41 7.03 -13.45
C GLY A 209 37.39 6.39 -14.42
N ILE A 210 37.79 6.22 -15.68
CA ILE A 210 36.94 5.74 -16.81
C ILE A 210 36.83 4.19 -16.82
N ALA A 211 37.67 3.48 -16.05
CA ALA A 211 37.67 2.01 -16.02
C ALA A 211 36.89 1.46 -14.81
N HIS A 212 36.05 0.45 -15.06
CA HIS A 212 35.43 -0.39 -14.04
C HIS A 212 36.39 -1.51 -13.65
N ASN A 213 37.13 -1.32 -12.54
CA ASN A 213 37.99 -2.35 -12.00
C ASN A 213 37.25 -3.14 -10.91
N TYR A 214 37.38 -4.47 -10.95
CA TYR A 214 36.96 -5.30 -9.83
C TYR A 214 37.80 -4.90 -8.62
N LEU A 215 37.15 -4.77 -7.47
CA LEU A 215 37.89 -4.62 -6.22
C LEU A 215 38.56 -5.95 -5.90
N PRO A 216 39.90 -6.03 -5.80
CA PRO A 216 40.49 -7.21 -5.20
C PRO A 216 39.97 -7.33 -3.78
N ILE A 217 39.33 -8.46 -3.47
CA ILE A 217 38.83 -8.77 -2.14
C ILE A 217 40.00 -9.40 -1.36
N ASN A 218 40.35 -8.84 -0.22
CA ASN A 218 41.45 -9.39 0.58
C ASN A 218 41.02 -10.69 1.28
N ASP A 219 41.97 -11.45 1.84
CA ASP A 219 41.65 -12.75 2.45
C ASP A 219 40.68 -12.65 3.65
N GLU A 220 40.71 -11.56 4.41
CA GLU A 220 39.76 -11.32 5.50
C GLU A 220 38.33 -11.07 4.95
N GLU A 221 38.21 -10.22 3.94
CA GLU A 221 36.94 -9.93 3.27
C GLU A 221 36.36 -11.18 2.57
N LYS A 222 37.21 -12.05 2.01
CA LYS A 222 36.79 -13.34 1.44
C LYS A 222 36.17 -14.25 2.48
N GLU A 223 36.79 -14.38 3.66
CA GLU A 223 36.24 -15.20 4.74
C GLU A 223 34.91 -14.63 5.25
N ILE A 224 34.76 -13.30 5.32
CA ILE A 224 33.49 -12.66 5.66
C ILE A 224 32.41 -13.02 4.63
N LEU A 225 32.70 -12.89 3.33
CA LEU A 225 31.74 -13.17 2.26
C LEU A 225 31.37 -14.66 2.20
N LYS A 226 32.34 -15.54 2.46
CA LYS A 226 32.14 -16.99 2.54
C LYS A 226 31.28 -17.39 3.74
N ALA A 227 31.52 -16.79 4.90
CA ALA A 227 30.69 -16.99 6.08
C ALA A 227 29.25 -16.53 5.82
N PHE A 228 29.07 -15.34 5.22
CA PHE A 228 27.75 -14.85 4.80
C PHE A 228 27.04 -15.82 3.85
N TYR A 229 27.69 -16.22 2.75
CA TYR A 229 27.12 -17.14 1.77
C TYR A 229 26.70 -18.47 2.43
N ASN A 230 27.58 -19.09 3.22
CA ASN A 230 27.30 -20.36 3.88
C ASN A 230 26.15 -20.26 4.90
N ASN A 231 26.02 -19.13 5.60
CA ASN A 231 24.95 -18.94 6.59
C ASN A 231 23.57 -18.76 5.96
N LYS A 232 23.51 -18.37 4.69
CA LYS A 232 22.26 -17.98 4.03
C LYS A 232 21.91 -18.83 2.81
N VAL A 233 22.79 -19.72 2.37
CA VAL A 233 22.52 -20.63 1.24
C VAL A 233 21.31 -21.53 1.50
N ASP A 234 21.07 -21.91 2.76
CA ASP A 234 19.90 -22.73 3.14
C ASP A 234 18.59 -21.93 3.04
N LEU A 235 18.64 -20.63 3.34
CA LEU A 235 17.50 -19.73 3.11
C LEU A 235 17.18 -19.66 1.62
N TYR A 236 18.21 -19.50 0.78
CA TYR A 236 18.07 -19.44 -0.67
C TYR A 236 17.48 -20.72 -1.27
N LYS A 237 17.87 -21.88 -0.77
CA LYS A 237 17.38 -23.19 -1.22
C LYS A 237 16.03 -23.60 -0.60
N SER A 238 15.46 -22.82 0.31
CA SER A 238 14.25 -23.19 1.04
C SER A 238 12.98 -23.05 0.19
N ASP A 239 12.11 -24.06 0.24
CA ASP A 239 10.74 -23.97 -0.32
C ASP A 239 9.89 -22.89 0.37
N SER A 240 10.27 -22.47 1.58
CA SER A 240 9.59 -21.43 2.37
C SER A 240 10.31 -20.07 2.35
N LYS A 241 11.22 -19.86 1.40
CA LYS A 241 12.09 -18.67 1.29
C LYS A 241 11.34 -17.36 1.47
N ASP A 242 10.22 -17.14 0.78
CA ASP A 242 9.49 -15.87 0.84
C ASP A 242 9.01 -15.51 2.25
N ASN A 243 8.68 -16.51 3.08
CA ASN A 243 8.29 -16.29 4.46
C ASN A 243 9.50 -16.05 5.36
N LEU A 244 10.61 -16.73 5.10
CA LEU A 244 11.83 -16.59 5.88
C LEU A 244 12.56 -15.27 5.57
N LEU A 245 12.49 -14.81 4.31
CA LEU A 245 13.09 -13.56 3.83
C LEU A 245 12.58 -12.34 4.60
N LYS A 246 11.35 -12.40 5.11
CA LYS A 246 10.78 -11.34 5.96
C LYS A 246 11.60 -11.04 7.21
N LYS A 247 12.37 -12.01 7.72
CA LYS A 247 13.27 -11.83 8.87
C LYS A 247 14.57 -11.12 8.51
N GLU A 248 14.87 -11.05 7.22
CA GLU A 248 16.08 -10.46 6.66
C GLU A 248 15.87 -9.02 6.20
N TYR A 249 14.63 -8.54 6.27
CA TYR A 249 14.25 -7.20 5.86
C TYR A 249 14.73 -6.12 6.84
N SER A 250 14.95 -4.93 6.31
CA SER A 250 15.21 -3.75 7.12
C SER A 250 13.96 -3.35 7.93
N GLU A 251 14.14 -2.61 9.01
CA GLU A 251 13.04 -2.05 9.79
C GLU A 251 12.09 -1.19 8.92
N ARG A 252 12.65 -0.42 7.98
CA ARG A 252 11.87 0.43 7.06
C ARG A 252 10.96 -0.40 6.16
N LEU A 253 11.47 -1.49 5.60
CA LEU A 253 10.65 -2.35 4.76
C LEU A 253 9.59 -3.10 5.58
N ILE A 254 9.92 -3.53 6.79
CA ILE A 254 8.95 -4.14 7.71
C ILE A 254 7.79 -3.16 7.97
N ASN A 255 8.09 -1.89 8.27
CA ASN A 255 7.06 -0.87 8.49
C ASN A 255 6.14 -0.70 7.27
N ILE A 256 6.70 -0.66 6.05
CA ILE A 256 5.90 -0.61 4.81
C ILE A 256 4.98 -1.83 4.71
N LEU A 257 5.49 -3.03 4.94
CA LEU A 257 4.70 -4.26 4.83
C LEU A 257 3.63 -4.35 5.94
N GLU A 258 3.93 -3.93 7.16
CA GLU A 258 2.96 -3.84 8.26
C GLU A 258 1.86 -2.83 7.95
N TYR A 259 2.23 -1.66 7.43
CA TYR A 259 1.28 -0.65 6.97
C TYR A 259 0.36 -1.21 5.89
N LEU A 260 0.90 -1.77 4.80
CA LEU A 260 0.09 -2.37 3.73
C LEU A 260 -0.81 -3.49 4.27
N ASN A 261 -0.31 -4.30 5.20
CA ASN A 261 -1.12 -5.34 5.83
C ASN A 261 -2.25 -4.77 6.72
N SER A 262 -2.05 -3.61 7.35
CA SER A 262 -3.08 -2.93 8.15
C SER A 262 -4.26 -2.41 7.31
N LEU A 263 -4.04 -2.23 6.00
CA LEU A 263 -5.06 -1.78 5.05
C LEU A 263 -5.93 -2.93 4.49
N LYS A 264 -5.61 -4.19 4.81
CA LYS A 264 -6.28 -5.39 4.28
C LYS A 264 -7.50 -5.81 5.10
#